data_AF-A0A239P8P9-F1
#
_entry.id   AF-A0A239P8P9-F1
#
_cell.length_a   1.000
_cell.length_b   1.000
_cell.length_c   1.000
_cell.angle_alpha   90.00
_cell.angle_beta   90.00
_cell.angle_gamma   90.00
#
_symmetry.space_group_name_H-M   'P 1'
#
loop_
_entity.id
_entity.type
_entity.pdbx_description
1 polymer ?
#
loop_
_entity_poly.entity_id
_entity_poly.type
_entity_poly.pdbx_seq_one_letter_code
_entity_poly.pdbx_strand_id
1 'polypeptide(L)'
;MTLALAVERDELIVDVPEHRPVRLPLSGRDRVSTLLFFGYPGRGRTRYGLAMLDESGLVMLQAPGSRSRGAVQAFAAEIGLKFEARVFDTAQQARVALARRSPRWQGVTWRRPPPPLPRIRVPGVRSLRPPMSSPKVWWREQLLYGLMWLVLAYGAVFVALVVINMTDTRAEVTRGMGPLGIAALALAALTVIGAVVVVGVGRRRSRNQTTQGRVLRRLGDPHCRLVAVHGRLLLETARRTREIDASTLLLYSVESGVTGLVMGDGLFHLPGYWDPRETERFATRNGLALTTRTLSREEYLDLTVQMKDAVP
;
A
#
# COMPACT_ATOMS: atom_id res chain seq x y z
N MET A 1 -0.28 2.56 28.51
CA MET A 1 -0.79 3.75 27.81
C MET A 1 -2.30 3.65 27.78
N THR A 2 -2.96 4.67 28.32
CA THR A 2 -4.41 4.70 28.53
C THR A 2 -4.95 5.87 27.73
N LEU A 3 -6.03 5.68 26.98
CA LEU A 3 -6.71 6.80 26.33
C LEU A 3 -7.38 7.68 27.39
N ALA A 4 -7.44 8.99 27.14
CA ALA A 4 -8.22 9.90 27.97
C ALA A 4 -9.48 10.34 27.21
N LEU A 5 -10.57 10.45 27.96
CA LEU A 5 -11.86 10.95 27.48
C LEU A 5 -12.19 12.17 28.32
N ALA A 6 -12.63 13.23 27.65
CA ALA A 6 -13.13 14.44 28.27
C ALA A 6 -14.27 15.01 27.43
N VAL A 7 -15.10 15.85 28.02
CA VAL A 7 -16.12 16.62 27.30
C VAL A 7 -15.74 18.09 27.39
N GLU A 8 -15.71 18.77 26.24
CA GLU A 8 -15.46 20.19 26.14
C GLU A 8 -16.42 20.79 25.11
N ARG A 9 -17.22 21.79 25.49
CA ARG A 9 -18.10 22.55 24.58
C ARG A 9 -18.96 21.66 23.67
N ASP A 10 -19.60 20.64 24.26
CA ASP A 10 -20.47 19.69 23.54
C ASP A 10 -19.73 18.80 22.52
N GLU A 11 -18.42 18.63 22.72
CA GLU A 11 -17.59 17.68 21.98
C GLU A 11 -16.98 16.66 22.93
N LEU A 12 -16.99 15.39 22.52
CA LEU A 12 -16.18 14.34 23.11
C LEU A 12 -14.75 14.46 22.60
N ILE A 13 -13.84 14.79 23.51
CA ILE A 13 -12.41 14.85 23.27
C ILE A 13 -11.80 13.50 23.58
N VAL A 14 -11.18 12.89 22.57
CA VAL A 14 -10.48 11.61 22.68
C VAL A 14 -8.99 11.86 22.50
N ASP A 15 -8.28 11.81 23.63
CA ASP A 15 -6.82 11.96 23.64
C ASP A 15 -6.16 10.58 23.60
N VAL A 16 -5.44 10.37 22.50
CA VAL A 16 -4.67 9.17 22.23
C VAL A 16 -3.20 9.59 22.23
N PRO A 17 -2.39 9.16 23.22
CA PRO A 17 -0.95 9.40 23.26
C PRO A 17 -0.27 9.32 21.88
N GLU A 18 0.57 10.32 21.59
CA GLU A 18 1.30 10.49 20.32
C GLU A 18 0.45 10.93 19.11
N HIS A 19 -0.84 11.21 19.28
CA HIS A 19 -1.72 11.77 18.25
C HIS A 19 -2.34 13.09 18.67
N ARG A 20 -2.76 13.89 17.68
CA ARG A 20 -3.59 15.07 17.95
C ARG A 20 -4.93 14.61 18.52
N PRO A 21 -5.47 15.26 19.57
CA PRO A 21 -6.78 14.92 20.11
C PRO A 21 -7.85 14.93 19.02
N VAL A 22 -8.69 13.91 19.02
CA VAL A 22 -9.84 13.81 18.11
C VAL A 22 -11.06 14.39 18.81
N ARG A 23 -11.78 15.27 18.12
CA ARG A 23 -13.00 15.91 18.61
C ARG A 23 -14.19 15.30 17.88
N LEU A 24 -15.16 14.79 18.63
CA LEU A 24 -16.38 14.21 18.08
C LEU A 24 -17.59 14.93 18.66
N PRO A 25 -18.57 15.34 17.84
CA PRO A 25 -19.72 16.09 18.35
C PRO A 25 -20.60 15.22 19.26
N LEU A 26 -21.15 15.80 20.33
CA LEU A 26 -22.16 15.17 21.20
C LEU A 26 -23.60 15.60 20.86
N SER A 27 -23.77 16.59 19.99
CA SER A 27 -25.07 17.01 19.44
C SER A 27 -25.09 17.06 17.91
N GLY A 28 -26.30 17.18 17.35
CA GLY A 28 -26.52 17.20 15.91
C GLY A 28 -26.60 15.82 15.26
N ARG A 29 -26.67 15.81 13.92
CA ARG A 29 -26.97 14.62 13.10
C ARG A 29 -25.86 13.56 13.11
N ASP A 30 -24.62 13.98 13.32
CA ASP A 30 -23.44 13.12 13.31
C ASP A 30 -22.86 12.93 14.73
N ARG A 31 -23.71 13.02 15.78
CA ARG A 31 -23.25 12.94 17.17
C ARG A 31 -22.83 11.53 17.58
N VAL A 32 -21.88 11.47 18.51
CA VAL A 32 -21.58 10.23 19.25
C VAL A 32 -22.79 9.89 20.13
N SER A 33 -23.28 8.65 19.99
CA SER A 33 -24.40 8.13 20.77
C SER A 33 -23.99 7.01 21.71
N THR A 34 -22.95 6.25 21.35
CA THR A 34 -22.60 4.99 22.02
C THR A 34 -21.09 4.82 22.16
N LEU A 35 -20.65 4.40 23.35
CA LEU A 35 -19.30 3.91 23.61
C LEU A 35 -19.30 2.38 23.58
N LEU A 36 -18.67 1.81 22.56
CA LEU A 36 -18.47 0.37 22.41
C LEU A 36 -17.10 -0.04 22.96
N PHE A 37 -17.10 -0.64 24.14
CA PHE A 37 -15.95 -1.33 24.70
C PHE A 37 -15.84 -2.72 24.06
N PHE A 38 -14.72 -3.04 23.41
CA PHE A 38 -14.53 -4.34 22.79
C PHE A 38 -13.24 -5.04 23.22
N GLY A 39 -13.28 -6.37 23.28
CA GLY A 39 -12.14 -7.23 23.61
C GLY A 39 -11.93 -8.36 22.60
N TYR A 40 -10.70 -8.84 22.45
CA TYR A 40 -10.37 -10.07 21.71
C TYR A 40 -9.06 -10.68 22.21
N PRO A 41 -8.83 -12.00 22.06
CA PRO A 41 -7.60 -12.62 22.52
C PRO A 41 -6.37 -12.11 21.75
N GLY A 42 -5.31 -11.80 22.49
CA GLY A 42 -3.97 -11.51 21.97
C GLY A 42 -2.92 -12.44 22.59
N ARG A 43 -1.64 -12.25 22.24
CA ARG A 43 -0.53 -13.04 22.82
C ARG A 43 -0.49 -12.86 24.35
N GLY A 44 -0.91 -13.89 25.08
CA GLY A 44 -0.87 -13.96 26.55
C GLY A 44 -1.89 -13.13 27.31
N ARG A 45 -2.76 -12.36 26.64
CA ARG A 45 -3.82 -11.56 27.28
C ARG A 45 -4.87 -11.08 26.29
N THR A 46 -6.08 -10.84 26.79
CA THR A 46 -7.13 -10.13 26.04
C THR A 46 -6.70 -8.69 25.76
N ARG A 47 -6.84 -8.26 24.52
CA ARG A 47 -6.64 -6.88 24.10
C ARG A 47 -7.99 -6.19 24.06
N TYR A 48 -8.06 -5.03 24.71
CA TYR A 48 -9.25 -4.20 24.72
C TYR A 48 -9.04 -2.94 23.88
N GLY A 49 -10.15 -2.42 23.37
CA GLY A 49 -10.22 -1.15 22.67
C GLY A 49 -11.57 -0.48 22.90
N LEU A 50 -11.66 0.75 22.44
CA LEU A 50 -12.87 1.57 22.53
C LEU A 50 -13.23 2.07 21.13
N ALA A 51 -14.50 1.96 20.78
CA ALA A 51 -15.05 2.57 19.58
C ALA A 51 -16.18 3.53 19.96
N MET A 52 -16.24 4.67 19.28
CA MET A 52 -17.30 5.66 19.41
C MET A 52 -18.23 5.48 18.22
N LEU A 53 -19.51 5.27 18.48
CA LEU A 53 -20.52 5.05 17.45
C LEU A 53 -21.50 6.23 17.40
N ASP A 54 -21.96 6.56 16.19
CA ASP A 54 -23.07 7.48 15.99
C ASP A 54 -24.43 6.85 16.34
N GLU A 55 -25.53 7.56 16.13
CA GLU A 55 -26.88 7.06 16.38
C GLU A 55 -27.28 5.86 15.53
N SER A 56 -26.67 5.72 14.35
CA SER A 56 -26.90 4.61 13.43
C SER A 56 -26.05 3.38 13.77
N GLY A 57 -25.25 3.46 14.83
CA GLY A 57 -24.32 2.41 15.26
C GLY A 57 -23.04 2.35 14.42
N LEU A 58 -22.74 3.40 13.67
CA LEU A 58 -21.57 3.47 12.80
C LEU A 58 -20.36 4.01 13.57
N VAL A 59 -19.22 3.34 13.43
CA VAL A 59 -17.94 3.71 14.05
C VAL A 59 -17.44 5.02 13.45
N MET A 60 -17.37 6.03 14.30
CA MET A 60 -16.75 7.32 14.02
C MET A 60 -15.24 7.28 14.31
N LEU A 61 -14.88 6.66 15.44
CA LEU A 61 -13.51 6.55 15.92
C LEU A 61 -13.29 5.18 16.55
N GLN A 62 -12.13 4.59 16.26
CA GLN A 62 -11.63 3.43 17.00
C GLN A 62 -10.28 3.78 17.62
N ALA A 63 -10.18 3.62 18.93
CA ALA A 63 -8.93 3.74 19.66
C ALA A 63 -8.52 2.37 20.23
N PRO A 64 -7.29 1.90 19.95
CA PRO A 64 -6.74 0.76 20.67
C PRO A 64 -6.48 1.14 22.13
N GLY A 65 -6.33 0.15 23.02
CA GLY A 65 -6.14 0.41 24.45
C GLY A 65 -7.44 0.86 25.11
N SER A 66 -7.58 0.57 26.40
CA SER A 66 -8.81 0.92 27.10
C SER A 66 -8.52 1.31 28.54
N ARG A 67 -9.32 2.26 29.03
CA ARG A 67 -9.62 2.35 30.47
C ARG A 67 -10.25 1.03 30.94
N SER A 68 -10.37 0.83 32.24
CA SER A 68 -11.14 -0.31 32.75
C SER A 68 -12.58 -0.23 32.23
N ARG A 69 -13.24 -1.38 32.02
CA ARG A 69 -14.64 -1.44 31.58
C ARG A 69 -15.53 -0.56 32.46
N GLY A 70 -15.36 -0.63 33.78
CA GLY A 70 -16.13 0.16 34.74
C GLY A 70 -15.93 1.67 34.57
N ALA A 71 -14.70 2.13 34.31
CA ALA A 71 -14.43 3.55 34.09
C ALA A 71 -15.05 4.07 32.78
N VAL A 72 -15.07 3.26 31.71
CA VAL A 72 -15.75 3.64 30.45
C VAL A 72 -17.26 3.68 30.64
N GLN A 73 -17.82 2.70 31.35
CA GLN A 73 -19.26 2.65 31.63
C GLN A 73 -19.72 3.81 32.51
N ALA A 74 -18.98 4.13 33.58
CA ALA A 74 -19.26 5.27 34.44
C ALA A 74 -19.21 6.59 33.66
N PHE A 75 -18.17 6.76 32.84
CA PHE A 75 -18.04 7.93 31.97
C PHE A 75 -19.22 8.03 30.99
N ALA A 76 -19.60 6.93 30.32
CA ALA A 76 -20.74 6.93 29.40
C ALA A 76 -22.04 7.37 30.09
N ALA A 77 -22.30 6.86 31.30
CA ALA A 77 -23.47 7.21 32.09
C ALA A 77 -23.47 8.68 32.51
N GLU A 78 -22.33 9.22 32.93
CA GLU A 78 -22.15 10.62 33.33
C GLU A 78 -22.56 11.61 32.21
N ILE A 79 -22.23 11.27 30.96
CA ILE A 79 -22.48 12.15 29.81
C ILE A 79 -23.68 11.71 28.95
N GLY A 80 -24.49 10.77 29.44
CA GLY A 80 -25.72 10.34 28.78
C GLY A 80 -25.54 9.50 27.51
N LEU A 81 -24.37 8.87 27.32
CA LEU A 81 -24.13 7.96 26.19
C LEU A 81 -24.53 6.52 26.52
N LYS A 82 -24.94 5.77 25.48
CA LYS A 82 -25.12 4.32 25.60
C LYS A 82 -23.77 3.64 25.79
N PHE A 83 -23.74 2.58 26.59
CA PHE A 83 -22.55 1.75 26.78
C PHE A 83 -22.81 0.34 26.26
N GLU A 84 -21.98 -0.12 25.32
CA GLU A 84 -21.96 -1.50 24.85
C GLU A 84 -20.63 -2.17 25.21
N ALA A 85 -20.68 -3.42 25.66
CA ALA A 85 -19.49 -4.24 25.86
C ALA A 85 -19.60 -5.51 25.00
N ARG A 86 -18.58 -5.79 24.19
CA ARG A 86 -18.52 -7.01 23.37
C ARG A 86 -17.15 -7.66 23.45
N VAL A 87 -17.13 -8.99 23.51
CA VAL A 87 -15.90 -9.77 23.41
C VAL A 87 -16.00 -10.63 22.15
N PHE A 88 -14.93 -10.62 21.35
CA PHE A 88 -14.81 -11.40 20.13
C PHE A 88 -13.84 -12.54 20.34
N ASP A 89 -14.08 -13.67 19.67
CA ASP A 89 -13.23 -14.86 19.78
C ASP A 89 -11.89 -14.65 19.11
N THR A 90 -11.82 -13.76 18.11
CA THR A 90 -10.59 -13.47 17.38
C THR A 90 -10.43 -11.98 17.08
N ALA A 91 -9.17 -11.56 16.88
CA ALA A 91 -8.85 -10.21 16.44
C ALA A 91 -9.44 -9.90 15.05
N GLN A 92 -9.57 -10.92 14.19
CA GLN A 92 -10.14 -10.86 12.85
C GLN A 92 -11.62 -10.52 12.92
N GLN A 93 -12.39 -11.28 13.70
CA GLN A 93 -13.81 -11.03 13.92
C GLN A 93 -14.05 -9.61 14.46
N ALA A 94 -13.26 -9.16 15.44
CA ALA A 94 -13.36 -7.80 15.96
C ALA A 94 -13.15 -6.73 14.87
N ARG A 95 -12.16 -6.92 13.99
CA ARG A 95 -11.89 -5.99 12.88
C ARG A 95 -13.02 -5.99 11.86
N VAL A 96 -13.51 -7.16 11.44
CA VAL A 96 -14.61 -7.28 10.49
C VAL A 96 -15.86 -6.61 11.07
N ALA A 97 -16.25 -6.97 12.30
CA ALA A 97 -17.43 -6.42 12.97
C ALA A 97 -17.39 -4.89 13.10
N LEU A 98 -16.21 -4.34 13.43
CA LEU A 98 -16.03 -2.89 13.48
C LEU A 98 -16.04 -2.28 12.08
N ALA A 99 -15.35 -2.87 11.10
CA ALA A 99 -15.32 -2.36 9.73
C ALA A 99 -16.71 -2.30 9.07
N ARG A 100 -17.60 -3.26 9.37
CA ARG A 100 -19.02 -3.19 8.93
C ARG A 100 -19.71 -1.91 9.36
N ARG A 101 -19.28 -1.35 10.47
CA ARG A 101 -19.86 -0.15 11.06
C ARG A 101 -19.13 1.12 10.61
N SER A 102 -18.11 1.10 9.75
CA SER A 102 -17.21 2.26 9.60
C SER A 102 -17.25 2.99 8.23
N PRO A 103 -18.31 3.76 7.89
CA PRO A 103 -18.37 4.65 6.72
C PRO A 103 -17.27 5.71 6.63
N ARG A 104 -17.04 6.39 7.76
CA ARG A 104 -16.24 7.62 7.88
C ARG A 104 -15.06 7.40 8.83
N TRP A 105 -14.52 6.20 8.82
CA TRP A 105 -13.56 5.76 9.82
C TRP A 105 -12.34 6.66 9.88
N GLN A 106 -12.07 7.23 11.04
CA GLN A 106 -10.73 7.66 11.43
C GLN A 106 -10.17 6.64 12.42
N GLY A 107 -9.27 5.77 11.95
CA GLY A 107 -8.55 4.85 12.82
C GLY A 107 -7.35 5.55 13.44
N VAL A 108 -7.32 5.74 14.76
CA VAL A 108 -6.12 6.21 15.46
C VAL A 108 -5.36 4.99 15.95
N THR A 109 -4.09 4.83 15.57
CA THR A 109 -3.30 3.65 15.95
C THR A 109 -2.11 4.07 16.79
N TRP A 110 -1.85 3.43 17.94
CA TRP A 110 -0.72 3.70 18.86
C TRP A 110 0.69 3.73 18.26
N ARG A 111 0.87 3.47 16.97
CA ARG A 111 2.18 3.37 16.35
C ARG A 111 2.47 4.64 15.57
N ARG A 112 3.65 5.21 15.84
CA ARG A 112 4.32 6.15 14.93
C ARG A 112 4.26 5.60 13.50
N PRO A 113 4.21 6.47 12.49
CA PRO A 113 4.43 6.07 11.11
C PRO A 113 5.58 5.07 11.06
N PRO A 114 5.39 3.84 10.52
CA PRO A 114 6.55 3.02 10.27
C PRO A 114 7.52 3.88 9.44
N PRO A 115 8.82 3.92 9.80
CA PRO A 115 9.79 4.61 8.96
C PRO A 115 9.60 4.09 7.53
N PRO A 116 9.64 4.96 6.50
CA PRO A 116 9.47 4.52 5.14
C PRO A 116 10.41 3.33 4.93
N LEU A 117 9.84 2.15 4.68
CA LEU A 117 10.63 0.93 4.55
C LEU A 117 11.78 1.23 3.59
N PRO A 118 13.01 0.77 3.88
CA PRO A 118 14.10 0.91 2.92
C PRO A 118 13.56 0.38 1.61
N ARG A 119 13.49 1.24 0.59
CA ARG A 119 13.02 0.87 -0.75
C ARG A 119 13.74 -0.42 -1.04
N ILE A 120 13.02 -1.54 -1.10
CA ILE A 120 13.64 -2.85 -1.30
C ILE A 120 14.27 -2.75 -2.68
N ARG A 121 15.56 -2.39 -2.70
CA ARG A 121 16.43 -2.50 -3.85
C ARG A 121 16.72 -3.98 -3.87
N VAL A 122 15.86 -4.79 -4.48
CA VAL A 122 16.31 -6.10 -4.94
C VAL A 122 17.17 -5.79 -6.16
N PRO A 123 18.51 -5.85 -6.08
CA PRO A 123 19.33 -5.68 -7.26
C PRO A 123 19.16 -6.98 -8.07
N GLY A 124 18.68 -6.89 -9.30
CA GLY A 124 18.86 -7.95 -10.28
C GLY A 124 17.83 -9.09 -10.32
N VAL A 125 16.92 -9.26 -9.37
CA VAL A 125 15.90 -10.32 -9.48
C VAL A 125 14.65 -9.78 -10.18
N ARG A 126 14.74 -9.56 -11.50
CA ARG A 126 13.54 -9.55 -12.33
C ARG A 126 13.05 -11.00 -12.39
N SER A 127 11.82 -11.24 -11.97
CA SER A 127 11.21 -12.58 -12.02
C SER A 127 11.37 -13.16 -13.43
N LEU A 128 12.02 -14.32 -13.54
CA LEU A 128 12.12 -15.11 -14.77
C LEU A 128 10.76 -15.65 -15.23
N ARG A 129 9.68 -15.40 -14.48
CA ARG A 129 8.32 -15.73 -14.88
C ARG A 129 7.72 -14.60 -15.72
N PRO A 130 7.23 -14.90 -16.94
CA PRO A 130 6.51 -13.93 -17.73
C PRO A 130 5.21 -13.54 -17.01
N PRO A 131 4.86 -12.25 -16.95
CA PRO A 131 3.53 -11.84 -16.49
C PRO A 131 2.48 -12.37 -17.46
N MET A 132 1.43 -13.02 -16.94
CA MET A 132 0.37 -13.64 -17.76
C MET A 132 -0.34 -12.64 -18.69
N SER A 133 -0.33 -11.36 -18.36
CA SER A 133 -1.09 -10.33 -19.08
C SER A 133 -0.41 -9.78 -20.34
N SER A 134 0.88 -10.05 -20.61
CA SER A 134 1.57 -9.52 -21.81
C SER A 134 2.90 -10.22 -22.14
N PRO A 135 2.86 -11.42 -22.74
CA PRO A 135 4.08 -12.14 -23.14
C PRO A 135 4.89 -11.43 -24.24
N LYS A 136 4.24 -10.67 -25.14
CA LYS A 136 4.92 -9.96 -26.25
C LYS A 136 5.85 -8.84 -25.78
N VAL A 137 5.45 -8.06 -24.76
CA VAL A 137 6.29 -6.98 -24.20
C VAL A 137 7.48 -7.56 -23.45
N TRP A 138 7.27 -8.66 -22.72
CA TRP A 138 8.35 -9.35 -22.03
C TRP A 138 9.42 -9.87 -22.99
N TRP A 139 9.04 -10.50 -24.10
CA TRP A 139 9.98 -10.96 -25.13
C TRP A 139 10.76 -9.83 -25.81
N ARG A 140 10.11 -8.69 -26.09
CA ARG A 140 10.80 -7.50 -26.62
C ARG A 140 11.85 -6.95 -25.65
N GLU A 141 11.53 -6.92 -24.35
CA GLU A 141 12.52 -6.52 -23.34
C GLU A 141 13.70 -7.50 -23.27
N GLN A 142 13.45 -8.82 -23.28
CA GLN A 142 14.53 -9.81 -23.26
C GLN A 142 15.43 -9.72 -24.50
N LEU A 143 14.86 -9.48 -25.68
CA LEU A 143 15.63 -9.25 -26.91
C LEU A 143 16.53 -8.02 -26.81
N LEU A 144 16.03 -6.91 -26.28
CA LEU A 144 16.84 -5.70 -26.07
C LEU A 144 17.97 -5.93 -25.06
N TYR A 145 17.70 -6.69 -24.00
CA TYR A 145 18.73 -7.09 -23.04
C TYR A 145 19.78 -8.00 -23.66
N GLY A 146 19.38 -9.00 -24.45
CA GLY A 146 20.28 -9.88 -25.18
C GLY A 146 21.16 -9.11 -26.17
N LEU A 147 20.57 -8.18 -26.92
CA LEU A 147 21.29 -7.32 -27.86
C LEU A 147 22.31 -6.42 -27.13
N MET A 148 21.92 -5.84 -25.99
CA MET A 148 22.83 -5.03 -25.18
C MET A 148 24.04 -5.85 -24.68
N TRP A 149 23.83 -7.08 -24.20
CA TRP A 149 24.92 -7.96 -23.79
C TRP A 149 25.82 -8.36 -24.96
N LEU A 150 25.25 -8.58 -26.14
CA LEU A 150 26.01 -8.89 -27.34
C LEU A 150 26.90 -7.71 -27.76
N VAL A 151 26.39 -6.48 -27.71
CA VAL A 151 27.18 -5.26 -27.95
C VAL A 151 28.32 -5.12 -26.94
N LEU A 152 28.07 -5.37 -25.65
CA LEU A 152 29.10 -5.32 -24.62
C LEU A 152 30.16 -6.41 -24.80
N ALA A 153 29.74 -7.64 -25.13
CA ALA A 153 30.65 -8.74 -25.42
C ALA A 153 31.53 -8.41 -26.63
N TYR A 154 30.95 -7.87 -27.70
CA TYR A 154 31.69 -7.45 -28.88
C TYR A 154 32.69 -6.33 -28.57
N GLY A 155 32.28 -5.33 -27.76
CA GLY A 155 33.17 -4.29 -27.28
C GLY A 155 34.34 -4.83 -26.45
N ALA A 156 34.09 -5.80 -25.57
CA ALA A 156 35.13 -6.44 -24.76
C ALA A 156 36.13 -7.25 -25.62
N VAL A 157 35.63 -8.02 -26.60
CA VAL A 157 36.47 -8.76 -27.56
C VAL A 157 37.32 -7.79 -28.39
N PHE A 158 36.73 -6.70 -28.86
CA PHE A 158 37.46 -5.68 -29.61
C PHE A 158 38.59 -5.05 -28.78
N VAL A 159 38.31 -4.66 -27.54
CA VAL A 159 39.35 -4.14 -26.62
C VAL A 159 40.45 -5.18 -26.38
N ALA A 160 40.09 -6.44 -26.18
CA ALA A 160 41.07 -7.52 -26.00
C ALA A 160 41.97 -7.69 -27.24
N LEU A 161 41.41 -7.64 -28.45
CA LEU A 161 42.18 -7.70 -29.69
C LEU A 161 43.14 -6.51 -29.84
N VAL A 162 42.70 -5.29 -29.48
CA VAL A 162 43.56 -4.11 -29.48
C VAL A 162 44.72 -4.28 -28.49
N VAL A 163 44.44 -4.76 -27.28
CA VAL A 163 45.47 -4.98 -26.25
C VAL A 163 46.47 -6.05 -26.70
N ILE A 164 46.00 -7.19 -27.22
CA ILE A 164 46.87 -8.27 -27.75
C ILE A 164 47.79 -7.72 -28.85
N ASN A 165 47.23 -6.94 -29.78
CA ASN A 165 47.99 -6.32 -30.86
C ASN A 165 49.00 -5.27 -30.38
N MET A 166 48.73 -4.58 -29.26
CA MET A 166 49.69 -3.66 -28.63
C MET A 166 50.80 -4.39 -27.84
N THR A 167 50.52 -5.58 -27.29
CA THR A 167 51.50 -6.36 -26.53
C THR A 167 52.48 -7.15 -27.39
N ASP A 168 52.14 -7.38 -28.67
CA ASP A 168 53.04 -8.02 -29.62
C ASP A 168 54.07 -7.00 -30.13
N THR A 169 55.14 -6.82 -29.34
CA THR A 169 56.20 -5.81 -29.53
C THR A 169 57.02 -5.97 -30.81
N ARG A 170 56.75 -6.99 -31.64
CA ARG A 170 57.41 -7.23 -32.93
C ARG A 170 56.68 -6.62 -34.13
N ALA A 171 55.43 -6.18 -33.99
CA ALA A 171 54.74 -5.46 -35.05
C ALA A 171 55.00 -3.96 -34.89
N GLU A 172 55.45 -3.27 -35.94
CA GLU A 172 55.51 -1.80 -36.00
C GLU A 172 54.09 -1.20 -35.86
N VAL A 173 53.60 -1.06 -34.62
CA VAL A 173 52.23 -0.60 -34.29
C VAL A 173 51.92 0.78 -34.86
N THR A 174 52.93 1.59 -35.15
CA THR A 174 52.79 2.95 -35.67
C THR A 174 52.41 3.02 -37.15
N ARG A 175 52.56 1.94 -37.93
CA ARG A 175 52.26 1.97 -39.38
C ARG A 175 50.82 1.52 -39.72
N GLY A 176 50.10 0.91 -38.77
CA GLY A 176 48.73 0.40 -38.96
C GLY A 176 47.61 1.22 -38.28
N MET A 177 47.95 2.06 -37.29
CA MET A 177 46.99 3.00 -36.65
C MET A 177 46.80 4.25 -37.50
N GLY A 178 46.34 4.06 -38.74
CA GLY A 178 45.85 5.17 -39.56
C GLY A 178 44.61 5.84 -38.93
N PRO A 179 44.04 6.84 -39.59
CA PRO A 179 42.84 7.55 -39.13
C PRO A 179 41.66 6.61 -38.76
N LEU A 180 41.62 5.41 -39.34
CA LEU A 180 40.64 4.36 -39.02
C LEU A 180 40.75 3.82 -37.59
N GLY A 181 41.97 3.69 -37.04
CA GLY A 181 42.18 3.23 -35.66
C GLY A 181 41.68 4.23 -34.62
N ILE A 182 41.97 5.53 -34.86
CA ILE A 182 41.49 6.63 -34.02
C ILE A 182 39.96 6.74 -34.11
N ALA A 183 39.39 6.59 -35.31
CA ALA A 183 37.94 6.61 -35.52
C ALA A 183 37.25 5.45 -34.77
N ALA A 184 37.82 4.25 -34.80
CA ALA A 184 37.26 3.09 -34.09
C ALA A 184 37.27 3.29 -32.56
N LEU A 185 38.34 3.86 -32.02
CA LEU A 185 38.49 4.14 -30.58
C LEU A 185 37.51 5.24 -30.13
N ALA A 186 37.32 6.27 -30.94
CA ALA A 186 36.33 7.32 -30.69
C ALA A 186 34.89 6.76 -30.72
N LEU A 187 34.57 5.86 -31.66
CA LEU A 187 33.26 5.20 -31.75
C LEU A 187 32.99 4.30 -30.53
N ALA A 188 34.01 3.57 -30.06
CA ALA A 188 33.92 2.75 -28.85
C ALA A 188 33.66 3.62 -27.60
N ALA A 189 34.36 4.75 -27.46
CA ALA A 189 34.12 5.68 -26.36
C ALA A 189 32.71 6.29 -26.43
N LEU A 190 32.25 6.70 -27.62
CA LEU A 190 30.91 7.26 -27.84
C LEU A 190 29.79 6.26 -27.54
N THR A 191 29.97 4.98 -27.88
CA THR A 191 28.99 3.93 -27.55
C THR A 191 28.89 3.67 -26.05
N VAL A 192 30.02 3.66 -25.34
CA VAL A 192 30.03 3.54 -23.86
C VAL A 192 29.34 4.75 -23.21
N ILE A 193 29.67 5.98 -23.64
CA ILE A 193 29.04 7.20 -23.12
C ILE A 193 27.54 7.24 -23.44
N GLY A 194 27.16 6.92 -24.67
CA GLY A 194 25.76 6.84 -25.11
C GLY A 194 24.95 5.83 -24.29
N ALA A 195 25.51 4.64 -24.04
CA ALA A 195 24.89 3.63 -23.19
C ALA A 195 24.69 4.14 -21.75
N VAL A 196 25.69 4.82 -21.16
CA VAL A 196 25.59 5.38 -19.81
C VAL A 196 24.51 6.47 -19.74
N VAL A 197 24.44 7.38 -20.72
CA VAL A 197 23.45 8.46 -20.75
C VAL A 197 22.03 7.92 -20.96
N VAL A 198 21.83 6.99 -21.89
CA VAL A 198 20.51 6.38 -22.15
C VAL A 198 20.03 5.59 -20.92
N VAL A 199 20.92 4.83 -20.26
CA VAL A 199 20.60 4.11 -19.02
C VAL A 199 20.30 5.09 -17.87
N GLY A 200 21.04 6.20 -17.78
CA GLY A 200 20.85 7.24 -16.75
C GLY A 200 19.53 8.01 -16.91
N VAL A 201 19.23 8.49 -18.11
CA VAL A 201 18.03 9.27 -18.43
C VAL A 201 16.78 8.37 -18.43
N GLY A 202 16.88 7.17 -19.00
CA GLY A 202 15.82 6.16 -18.95
C GLY A 202 15.47 5.75 -17.52
N ARG A 203 16.46 5.57 -16.64
CA ARG A 203 16.24 5.30 -15.21
C ARG A 203 15.56 6.46 -14.47
N ARG A 204 15.86 7.72 -14.82
CA ARG A 204 15.30 8.90 -14.13
C ARG A 204 13.84 9.14 -14.51
N ARG A 205 13.49 9.00 -15.80
CA ARG A 205 12.10 9.18 -16.29
C ARG A 205 11.19 8.01 -15.93
N SER A 206 11.70 6.77 -16.01
CA SER A 206 10.97 5.57 -15.59
C SER A 206 10.70 5.56 -14.07
N ARG A 207 11.62 6.05 -13.24
CA ARG A 207 11.46 6.09 -11.77
C ARG A 207 10.27 6.90 -11.27
N ASN A 208 9.88 7.96 -11.99
CA ASN A 208 8.78 8.84 -11.58
C ASN A 208 7.41 8.36 -12.14
N GLN A 209 7.40 7.73 -13.31
CA GLN A 209 6.16 7.17 -13.89
C GLN A 209 5.81 5.77 -13.37
N THR A 210 6.79 4.94 -12.99
CA THR A 210 6.52 3.57 -12.49
C THR A 210 6.10 3.51 -11.02
N THR A 211 6.42 4.51 -10.22
CA THR A 211 6.01 4.55 -8.80
C THR A 211 4.53 4.85 -8.62
N GLN A 212 3.95 5.73 -9.45
CA GLN A 212 2.55 6.15 -9.30
C GLN A 212 1.53 5.08 -9.74
N GLY A 213 1.93 4.09 -10.54
CA GLY A 213 1.04 2.99 -10.97
C GLY A 213 1.13 1.71 -10.13
N ARG A 214 2.18 1.60 -9.31
CA ARG A 214 2.42 0.44 -8.46
C ARG A 214 1.92 0.62 -7.05
N VAL A 215 1.44 1.81 -6.70
CA VAL A 215 0.97 2.12 -5.36
C VAL A 215 -0.40 2.76 -5.47
N LEU A 216 -1.39 2.16 -4.81
CA LEU A 216 -2.71 2.74 -4.60
C LEU A 216 -2.83 3.08 -3.11
N ARG A 217 -3.20 4.32 -2.77
CA ARG A 217 -3.26 4.79 -1.38
C ARG A 217 -4.70 5.06 -0.97
N ARG A 218 -5.02 4.75 0.28
CA ARG A 218 -6.25 5.23 0.91
C ARG A 218 -6.11 6.72 1.20
N LEU A 219 -7.09 7.53 0.81
CA LEU A 219 -7.07 8.96 1.11
C LEU A 219 -7.29 9.18 2.61
N GLY A 220 -6.52 10.09 3.20
CA GLY A 220 -6.59 10.40 4.64
C GLY A 220 -5.85 9.42 5.54
N ASP A 221 -5.38 8.27 5.02
CA ASP A 221 -4.53 7.35 5.77
C ASP A 221 -3.23 7.02 5.01
N PRO A 222 -2.10 7.63 5.38
CA PRO A 222 -0.82 7.37 4.72
C PRO A 222 -0.30 5.94 4.96
N HIS A 223 -0.88 5.21 5.91
CA HIS A 223 -0.43 3.89 6.32
C HIS A 223 -1.13 2.74 5.61
N CYS A 224 -2.29 2.97 4.99
CA CYS A 224 -3.00 1.96 4.22
C CYS A 224 -2.77 2.16 2.72
N ARG A 225 -1.98 1.27 2.12
CA ARG A 225 -1.74 1.30 0.68
C ARG A 225 -1.53 -0.09 0.10
N LEU A 226 -1.95 -0.25 -1.14
CA LEU A 226 -1.69 -1.43 -1.94
C LEU A 226 -0.48 -1.19 -2.83
N VAL A 227 0.44 -2.15 -2.83
CA VAL A 227 1.68 -2.06 -3.59
C VAL A 227 1.82 -3.31 -4.46
N ALA A 228 1.91 -3.11 -5.76
CA ALA A 228 2.19 -4.19 -6.70
C ALA A 228 3.69 -4.29 -6.99
N VAL A 229 4.30 -5.42 -6.62
CA VAL A 229 5.74 -5.67 -6.74
C VAL A 229 5.97 -7.03 -7.39
N HIS A 230 6.54 -7.06 -8.59
CA HIS A 230 6.88 -8.28 -9.33
C HIS A 230 5.68 -9.27 -9.47
N GLY A 231 4.50 -8.75 -9.80
CA GLY A 231 3.28 -9.55 -9.95
C GLY A 231 2.63 -10.00 -8.64
N ARG A 232 3.15 -9.55 -7.49
CA ARG A 232 2.55 -9.79 -6.17
C ARG A 232 1.86 -8.53 -5.68
N LEU A 233 0.69 -8.68 -5.06
CA LEU A 233 -0.02 -7.60 -4.41
C LEU A 233 0.31 -7.59 -2.92
N LEU A 234 0.82 -6.47 -2.42
CA LEU A 234 1.14 -6.29 -1.01
C LEU A 234 0.17 -5.26 -0.42
N LEU A 235 -0.48 -5.59 0.67
CA LEU A 235 -1.17 -4.62 1.51
C LEU A 235 -0.24 -4.16 2.62
N GLU A 236 0.12 -2.89 2.56
CA GLU A 236 0.86 -2.21 3.60
C GLU A 236 -0.12 -1.50 4.51
N THR A 237 0.03 -1.74 5.82
CA THR A 237 -0.75 -1.15 6.91
C THR A 237 0.22 -0.61 7.96
N ALA A 238 -0.25 0.24 8.88
CA ALA A 238 0.57 0.68 10.02
C ALA A 238 1.14 -0.48 10.86
N ARG A 239 0.47 -1.64 10.84
CA ARG A 239 0.83 -2.79 11.69
C ARG A 239 1.74 -3.79 10.99
N ARG A 240 1.50 -4.02 9.70
CA ARG A 240 2.16 -5.08 8.92
C ARG A 240 2.05 -4.82 7.43
N THR A 241 3.02 -5.37 6.70
CA THR A 241 2.90 -5.64 5.26
C THR A 241 2.50 -7.09 5.09
N ARG A 242 1.50 -7.37 4.24
CA ARG A 242 1.03 -8.72 3.94
C ARG A 242 0.90 -8.90 2.44
N GLU A 243 1.38 -10.04 1.93
CA GLU A 243 1.07 -10.47 0.56
C GLU A 243 -0.38 -10.94 0.47
N ILE A 244 -1.10 -10.40 -0.50
CA ILE A 244 -2.49 -10.70 -0.79
C ILE A 244 -2.54 -11.39 -2.14
N ASP A 245 -3.19 -12.54 -2.16
CA ASP A 245 -3.58 -13.20 -3.39
C ASP A 245 -4.96 -12.67 -3.80
N ALA A 246 -4.97 -11.72 -4.74
CA ALA A 246 -6.19 -11.11 -5.26
C ALA A 246 -6.01 -10.80 -6.74
N SER A 247 -6.95 -11.29 -7.55
CA SER A 247 -7.08 -10.99 -8.97
C SER A 247 -8.17 -9.95 -9.25
N THR A 248 -9.03 -9.67 -8.27
CA THR A 248 -10.19 -8.80 -8.37
C THR A 248 -10.15 -7.69 -7.32
N LEU A 249 -10.66 -6.52 -7.71
CA LEU A 249 -10.90 -5.36 -6.85
C LEU A 249 -12.37 -4.96 -7.03
N LEU A 250 -13.06 -4.75 -5.91
CA LEU A 250 -14.40 -4.16 -5.88
C LEU A 250 -14.31 -2.82 -5.17
N LEU A 251 -14.35 -1.74 -5.96
CA LEU A 251 -14.52 -0.39 -5.43
C LEU A 251 -16.02 -0.17 -5.20
N TYR A 252 -16.41 0.12 -3.97
CA TYR A 252 -17.81 0.31 -3.65
C TYR A 252 -18.09 1.67 -3.02
N SER A 253 -19.30 2.17 -3.27
CA SER A 253 -19.93 3.26 -2.53
C SER A 253 -21.24 2.75 -1.94
N VAL A 254 -21.66 3.27 -0.79
CA VAL A 254 -22.97 3.01 -0.18
C VAL A 254 -23.72 4.33 -0.12
N GLU A 255 -25.05 4.28 -0.23
CA GLU A 255 -25.93 5.47 -0.20
C GLU A 255 -25.66 6.42 0.98
N SER A 256 -25.19 5.88 2.12
CA SER A 256 -24.81 6.67 3.30
C SER A 256 -23.47 7.41 3.16
N GLY A 257 -22.86 7.41 1.97
CA GLY A 257 -21.55 8.00 1.70
C GLY A 257 -20.37 7.15 2.18
N VAL A 258 -20.59 5.90 2.57
CA VAL A 258 -19.49 4.96 2.81
C VAL A 258 -18.81 4.70 1.47
N THR A 259 -17.49 4.70 1.45
CA THR A 259 -16.75 4.12 0.34
C THR A 259 -15.74 3.11 0.88
N GLY A 260 -15.29 2.22 0.02
CA GLY A 260 -14.22 1.31 0.38
C GLY A 260 -13.78 0.46 -0.79
N LEU A 261 -12.78 -0.35 -0.52
CA LEU A 261 -12.23 -1.31 -1.46
C LEU A 261 -12.33 -2.70 -0.86
N VAL A 262 -12.89 -3.63 -1.61
CA VAL A 262 -12.83 -5.07 -1.31
C VAL A 262 -11.85 -5.71 -2.29
N MET A 263 -11.04 -6.64 -1.79
CA MET A 263 -10.03 -7.32 -2.61
C MET A 263 -10.22 -8.83 -2.60
N GLY A 264 -9.97 -9.41 -3.78
CA GLY A 264 -10.26 -10.81 -4.06
C GLY A 264 -11.75 -11.09 -3.99
N ASP A 265 -12.10 -12.37 -3.91
CA ASP A 265 -13.49 -12.84 -3.76
C ASP A 265 -14.00 -12.61 -2.32
N GLY A 266 -13.96 -11.35 -1.86
CA GLY A 266 -14.38 -10.95 -0.52
C GLY A 266 -13.40 -11.31 0.61
N LEU A 267 -12.11 -11.43 0.32
CA LEU A 267 -11.13 -11.86 1.33
C LEU A 267 -10.72 -10.73 2.28
N PHE A 268 -10.66 -9.49 1.77
CA PHE A 268 -10.18 -8.34 2.52
C PHE A 268 -11.03 -7.12 2.28
N HIS A 269 -11.54 -6.55 3.37
CA HIS A 269 -12.27 -5.30 3.38
C HIS A 269 -11.38 -4.13 3.81
N LEU A 270 -11.27 -3.11 2.97
CA LEU A 270 -10.51 -1.87 3.20
C LEU A 270 -11.47 -0.66 3.17
N PRO A 271 -12.19 -0.38 4.27
CA PRO A 271 -13.08 0.77 4.34
C PRO A 271 -12.33 2.10 4.16
N GLY A 272 -13.03 3.14 3.72
CA GLY A 272 -12.48 4.48 3.52
C GLY A 272 -12.40 4.90 2.06
N TYR A 273 -11.99 6.14 1.80
CA TYR A 273 -11.99 6.68 0.45
C TYR A 273 -10.76 6.21 -0.35
N TRP A 274 -11.05 5.59 -1.49
CA TRP A 274 -10.06 5.21 -2.51
C TRP A 274 -10.40 5.99 -3.77
N ASP A 275 -9.46 6.76 -4.29
CA ASP A 275 -9.71 7.58 -5.48
C ASP A 275 -10.08 6.68 -6.68
N PRO A 276 -11.25 6.84 -7.32
CA PRO A 276 -11.69 5.94 -8.37
C PRO A 276 -10.74 5.91 -9.57
N ARG A 277 -10.17 7.07 -9.95
CA ARG A 277 -9.26 7.18 -11.10
C ARG A 277 -7.90 6.56 -10.79
N GLU A 278 -7.40 6.70 -9.57
CA GLU A 278 -6.20 5.99 -9.12
C GLU A 278 -6.43 4.48 -9.04
N THR A 279 -7.58 4.06 -8.54
CA THR A 279 -7.95 2.64 -8.40
C THR A 279 -8.04 1.97 -9.77
N GLU A 280 -8.70 2.60 -10.74
CA GLU A 280 -8.77 2.12 -12.12
C GLU A 280 -7.38 2.03 -12.77
N ARG A 281 -6.56 3.09 -12.64
CA ARG A 281 -5.19 3.08 -13.16
C ARG A 281 -4.34 1.98 -12.51
N PHE A 282 -4.51 1.75 -11.22
CA PHE A 282 -3.81 0.69 -10.49
C PHE A 282 -4.25 -0.69 -10.97
N ALA A 283 -5.56 -0.92 -11.11
CA ALA A 283 -6.10 -2.20 -11.55
C ALA A 283 -5.62 -2.56 -12.96
N THR A 284 -5.80 -1.65 -13.91
CA THR A 284 -5.41 -1.83 -15.32
C THR A 284 -3.91 -2.11 -15.47
N ARG A 285 -3.05 -1.39 -14.75
CA ARG A 285 -1.59 -1.56 -14.83
C ARG A 285 -1.10 -2.89 -14.25
N ASN A 286 -1.83 -3.45 -13.30
CA ASN A 286 -1.44 -4.67 -12.60
C ASN A 286 -2.25 -5.89 -13.03
N GLY A 287 -3.10 -5.76 -14.06
CA GLY A 287 -3.92 -6.85 -14.58
C GLY A 287 -4.98 -7.36 -13.60
N LEU A 288 -5.50 -6.46 -12.75
CA LEU A 288 -6.57 -6.78 -11.81
C LEU A 288 -7.91 -6.44 -12.44
N ALA A 289 -8.90 -7.30 -12.27
CA ALA A 289 -10.27 -6.98 -12.68
C ALA A 289 -10.87 -6.00 -11.65
N LEU A 290 -11.29 -4.82 -12.11
CA LEU A 290 -11.95 -3.83 -11.26
C LEU A 290 -13.45 -3.83 -11.54
N THR A 291 -14.24 -3.96 -10.48
CA THR A 291 -15.67 -3.72 -10.49
C THR A 291 -15.97 -2.51 -9.62
N THR A 292 -16.81 -1.59 -10.10
CA THR A 292 -17.31 -0.46 -9.32
C THR A 292 -18.80 -0.64 -9.08
N ARG A 293 -19.25 -0.60 -7.82
CA ARG A 293 -20.68 -0.73 -7.48
C ARG A 293 -21.13 0.32 -6.47
N THR A 294 -22.32 0.86 -6.67
CA THR A 294 -23.09 1.47 -5.59
C THR A 294 -23.90 0.37 -4.93
N LEU A 295 -23.79 0.23 -3.62
CA LEU A 295 -24.46 -0.79 -2.82
C LEU A 295 -25.53 -0.14 -1.95
N SER A 296 -26.66 -0.83 -1.78
CA SER A 296 -27.58 -0.51 -0.69
C SER A 296 -26.93 -0.80 0.66
N ARG A 297 -27.52 -0.28 1.74
CA ARG A 297 -27.05 -0.59 3.11
C ARG A 297 -27.09 -2.09 3.39
N GLU A 298 -28.15 -2.76 2.94
CA GLU A 298 -28.34 -4.20 3.14
C GLU A 298 -27.30 -5.00 2.36
N GLU A 299 -27.10 -4.68 1.07
CA GLU A 299 -26.05 -5.32 0.25
C GLU A 299 -24.66 -5.14 0.84
N TYR A 300 -24.37 -3.97 1.41
CA TYR A 300 -23.10 -3.73 2.09
C TYR A 300 -22.94 -4.57 3.35
N LEU A 301 -24.00 -4.72 4.16
CA LEU A 301 -23.97 -5.59 5.33
C LEU A 301 -23.76 -7.05 4.92
N ASP A 302 -24.46 -7.52 3.90
CA ASP A 302 -24.31 -8.89 3.38
C ASP A 302 -22.91 -9.13 2.80
N LEU A 303 -22.39 -8.17 2.02
CA LEU A 303 -21.03 -8.21 1.52
C LEU A 303 -20.04 -8.35 2.68
N THR A 304 -20.18 -7.54 3.72
CA THR A 304 -19.28 -7.59 4.85
C THR A 304 -19.46 -8.83 5.73
N VAL A 305 -20.62 -9.52 5.67
CA VAL A 305 -20.86 -10.85 6.29
C VAL A 305 -19.81 -11.86 5.86
N GLN A 306 -19.45 -11.84 4.59
CA GLN A 306 -18.61 -12.84 3.95
C GLN A 306 -17.10 -12.57 4.09
N MET A 307 -16.71 -11.43 4.69
CA MET A 307 -15.32 -10.98 4.75
C MET A 307 -14.48 -11.80 5.73
N LYS A 308 -13.32 -12.29 5.29
CA LYS A 308 -12.37 -13.04 6.14
C LYS A 308 -11.54 -12.14 7.05
N ASP A 309 -11.21 -10.95 6.59
CA ASP A 309 -10.46 -9.95 7.36
C ASP A 309 -10.86 -8.54 6.92
N ALA A 310 -10.64 -7.57 7.79
CA ALA A 310 -10.76 -6.17 7.47
C ALA A 310 -9.52 -5.42 7.96
N VAL A 311 -9.14 -4.39 7.21
CA VAL A 311 -8.10 -3.44 7.64
C VAL A 311 -8.76 -2.08 7.83
N PRO A 312 -9.13 -1.80 9.08
CA PRO A 312 -9.54 -0.49 9.54
C PRO A 312 -8.64 0.64 9.08
#